data_AF-A0AAQ5YVQ8-F1
#
_entry.id   AF-A0AAQ5YVQ8-F1
#
_cell.length_a   1.000
_cell.length_b   1.000
_cell.length_c   1.000
_cell.angle_alpha   90.00
_cell.angle_beta   90.00
_cell.angle_gamma   90.00
#
_symmetry.space_group_name_H-M   'P 1'
#
loop_
_entity.id
_entity.type
_entity.pdbx_description
1 polymer ?
#
loop_
_entity_poly.entity_id
_entity_poly.type
_entity_poly.pdbx_seq_one_letter_code
_entity_poly.pdbx_strand_id
1 'polypeptide(L)'
;MVNFTLIAALLYTVSWISVSVSEILTVEVQPGEEVTLMCNNFTISPSNIFWYRLISGANVSCISSMSSSEAKVVPCNGFHSDKFDMTSNITNLFLNIRTVDVSDSGLYLCGFVRVYTYMVQGSFTENTNLMGVILAALTVFLVMVVISLVVKIKKLQKGIFENLLYPSYFMTFAKRGGRREMESNIVYAATR
;
A
#
# COMPACT_ATOMS: atom_id res chain seq x y z
N MET A 1 14.65 16.24 -19.32
CA MET A 1 13.19 16.35 -19.07
C MET A 1 12.52 14.98 -18.98
N VAL A 2 12.85 14.03 -19.86
CA VAL A 2 12.23 12.68 -19.94
C VAL A 2 12.35 11.82 -18.66
N ASN A 3 13.43 11.96 -17.86
CA ASN A 3 13.59 11.17 -16.63
C ASN A 3 12.59 11.52 -15.52
N PHE A 4 12.25 12.80 -15.36
CA PHE A 4 11.36 13.23 -14.28
C PHE A 4 9.91 12.83 -14.57
N THR A 5 9.50 12.93 -15.85
CA THR A 5 8.20 12.48 -16.34
C THR A 5 8.03 10.96 -16.22
N LEU A 6 9.10 10.18 -16.42
CA LEU A 6 9.05 8.72 -16.34
C LEU A 6 8.96 8.23 -14.87
N ILE A 7 9.69 8.87 -13.95
CA ILE A 7 9.60 8.60 -12.52
C ILE A 7 8.21 8.97 -11.98
N ALA A 8 7.69 10.15 -12.36
CA ALA A 8 6.35 10.56 -11.98
C ALA A 8 5.27 9.61 -12.52
N ALA A 9 5.40 9.17 -13.78
CA ALA A 9 4.49 8.20 -14.37
C ALA A 9 4.55 6.83 -13.65
N LEU A 10 5.73 6.38 -13.22
CA LEU A 10 5.88 5.12 -12.49
C LEU A 10 5.28 5.18 -11.08
N LEU A 11 5.46 6.29 -10.36
CA LEU A 11 4.83 6.49 -9.05
C LEU A 11 3.31 6.57 -9.17
N TYR A 12 2.82 7.18 -10.25
CA TYR A 12 1.40 7.24 -10.55
C TYR A 12 0.80 5.86 -10.82
N THR A 13 1.47 5.02 -11.62
CA THR A 13 1.01 3.65 -11.87
C THR A 13 1.08 2.78 -10.62
N VAL A 14 2.11 2.90 -9.79
CA VAL A 14 2.21 2.16 -8.51
C VAL A 14 1.12 2.60 -7.52
N SER A 15 0.81 3.89 -7.45
CA SER A 15 -0.27 4.41 -6.60
C SER A 15 -1.64 3.91 -7.07
N TRP A 16 -1.87 3.87 -8.38
CA TRP A 16 -3.07 3.26 -8.97
C TRP A 16 -3.18 1.76 -8.73
N ILE A 17 -2.07 1.01 -8.77
CA ILE A 17 -2.05 -0.44 -8.45
C ILE A 17 -2.35 -0.67 -6.95
N SER A 18 -1.92 0.23 -6.07
CA SER A 18 -2.15 0.12 -4.62
C SER A 18 -3.63 0.32 -4.26
N VAL A 19 -4.35 1.16 -5.03
CA VAL A 19 -5.77 1.45 -4.83
C VAL A 19 -6.67 0.35 -5.40
N SER A 20 -6.21 -0.41 -6.40
CA SER A 20 -7.04 -1.39 -7.12
C SER A 20 -7.09 -2.79 -6.52
N VAL A 21 -6.42 -3.04 -5.37
CA VAL A 21 -6.36 -4.38 -4.75
C VAL A 21 -7.33 -4.57 -3.58
N SER A 22 -7.94 -3.49 -3.06
CA SER A 22 -8.90 -3.58 -1.94
C SER A 22 -10.30 -3.17 -2.38
N GLU A 23 -11.14 -4.15 -2.71
CA GLU A 23 -12.58 -3.92 -2.87
C GLU A 23 -13.19 -3.67 -1.48
N ILE A 24 -13.45 -2.40 -1.15
CA ILE A 24 -14.18 -2.00 0.05
C ILE A 24 -15.61 -1.71 -0.38
N LEU A 25 -16.58 -2.48 0.14
CA LEU A 25 -17.99 -2.21 -0.04
C LEU A 25 -18.42 -1.11 0.93
N THR A 26 -18.83 0.04 0.40
CA THR A 26 -19.46 1.11 1.17
C THR A 26 -20.96 0.95 1.12
N VAL A 27 -21.61 0.82 2.28
CA VAL A 27 -23.07 0.77 2.42
C VAL A 27 -23.49 1.91 3.32
N GLU A 28 -24.35 2.80 2.80
CA GLU A 28 -24.93 3.93 3.55
C GLU A 28 -26.37 3.61 3.92
N VAL A 29 -26.73 3.77 5.19
CA VAL A 29 -28.02 3.37 5.76
C VAL A 29 -28.45 4.40 6.79
N GLN A 30 -29.74 4.72 6.85
CA GLN A 30 -30.25 5.66 7.84
C GLN A 30 -30.37 5.00 9.22
N PRO A 31 -30.20 5.76 10.32
CA PRO A 31 -30.42 5.22 11.66
C PRO A 31 -31.83 4.64 11.81
N GLY A 32 -31.94 3.47 12.44
CA GLY A 32 -33.18 2.73 12.65
C GLY A 32 -33.54 1.76 11.52
N GLU A 33 -32.88 1.83 10.37
CA GLU A 33 -33.06 0.86 9.28
C GLU A 33 -32.28 -0.44 9.53
N GLU A 34 -32.63 -1.46 8.74
CA GLU A 34 -31.98 -2.77 8.72
C GLU A 34 -30.98 -2.84 7.56
N VAL A 35 -29.80 -3.42 7.79
CA VAL A 35 -28.78 -3.63 6.77
C VAL A 35 -28.20 -5.01 6.81
N THR A 36 -28.02 -5.61 5.64
CA THR A 36 -27.30 -6.88 5.50
C THR A 36 -25.97 -6.66 4.81
N LEU A 37 -24.88 -6.96 5.52
CA LEU A 37 -23.53 -7.01 4.99
C LEU A 37 -23.25 -8.41 4.44
N MET A 38 -22.60 -8.48 3.30
CA MET A 38 -22.34 -9.74 2.59
C MET A 38 -20.85 -9.92 2.34
N CYS A 39 -20.36 -11.12 2.59
CA CYS A 39 -19.01 -11.57 2.31
C CYS A 39 -19.05 -12.80 1.39
N ASN A 40 -18.55 -12.63 0.16
CA ASN A 40 -18.67 -13.62 -0.92
C ASN A 40 -17.45 -14.54 -1.01
N ASN A 41 -17.61 -15.64 -1.78
CA ASN A 41 -16.55 -16.58 -2.12
C ASN A 41 -15.83 -17.16 -0.90
N PHE A 42 -16.62 -17.46 0.14
CA PHE A 42 -16.16 -18.22 1.28
C PHE A 42 -15.79 -19.66 0.86
N THR A 43 -14.89 -20.30 1.61
CA THR A 43 -14.49 -21.68 1.36
C THR A 43 -15.68 -22.62 1.54
N ILE A 44 -15.79 -23.69 0.75
CA ILE A 44 -16.91 -24.66 0.79
C ILE A 44 -17.08 -25.33 2.17
N SER A 45 -16.00 -25.47 2.94
CA SER A 45 -15.98 -26.07 4.29
C SER A 45 -15.17 -25.20 5.27
N PRO A 46 -15.65 -23.99 5.59
CA PRO A 46 -14.92 -23.08 6.45
C PRO A 46 -15.08 -23.52 7.91
N SER A 47 -13.96 -23.58 8.64
CA SER A 47 -13.96 -23.88 10.07
C SER A 47 -13.77 -22.59 10.87
N ASN A 48 -14.43 -22.47 12.02
CA ASN A 48 -14.32 -21.33 12.93
C ASN A 48 -14.48 -20.00 12.19
N ILE A 49 -15.72 -19.70 11.82
CA ILE A 49 -16.12 -18.54 11.04
C ILE A 49 -16.47 -17.41 11.99
N PHE A 50 -16.09 -16.19 11.66
CA PHE A 50 -16.26 -15.01 12.50
C PHE A 50 -16.70 -13.80 11.68
N TRP A 51 -17.51 -12.96 12.32
CA TRP A 51 -17.64 -11.55 11.98
C TRP A 51 -16.91 -10.68 12.99
N TYR A 52 -16.17 -9.72 12.48
CA TYR A 52 -15.45 -8.73 13.25
C TYR A 52 -15.92 -7.33 12.90
N ARG A 53 -15.84 -6.46 13.89
CA ARG A 53 -16.00 -5.02 13.75
C ARG A 53 -14.69 -4.33 14.12
N LEU A 54 -14.19 -3.52 13.22
CA LEU A 54 -13.05 -2.65 13.46
C LEU A 54 -13.56 -1.22 13.67
N ILE A 55 -13.30 -0.71 14.88
CA ILE A 55 -13.52 0.69 15.26
C ILE A 55 -12.18 1.44 15.10
N SER A 56 -12.22 2.76 14.93
CA SER A 56 -10.99 3.56 14.79
C SER A 56 -10.00 3.28 15.92
N GLY A 57 -8.70 3.33 15.60
CA GLY A 57 -7.62 3.10 16.59
C GLY A 57 -7.19 1.63 16.80
N ALA A 58 -7.51 0.73 15.86
CA ALA A 58 -7.14 -0.70 15.87
C ALA A 58 -7.90 -1.60 16.85
N ASN A 59 -9.04 -1.14 17.40
CA ASN A 59 -9.91 -1.98 18.21
C ASN A 59 -10.75 -2.91 17.32
N VAL A 60 -10.34 -4.19 17.26
CA VAL A 60 -11.10 -5.26 16.60
C VAL A 60 -11.94 -5.99 17.64
N SER A 61 -13.24 -6.03 17.44
CA SER A 61 -14.19 -6.76 18.29
C SER A 61 -14.86 -7.88 17.50
N CYS A 62 -14.92 -9.09 18.06
CA CYS A 62 -15.76 -10.14 17.49
C CYS A 62 -17.24 -9.81 17.73
N ILE A 63 -18.06 -9.95 16.70
CA ILE A 63 -19.52 -9.81 16.77
C ILE A 63 -20.16 -11.16 17.07
N SER A 64 -19.84 -12.16 16.25
CA SER A 64 -20.42 -13.50 16.32
C SER A 64 -19.51 -14.51 15.64
N SER A 65 -19.70 -15.79 16.00
CA SER A 65 -18.93 -16.90 15.46
C SER A 65 -19.78 -18.14 15.22
N MET A 66 -19.30 -19.04 14.36
CA MET A 66 -19.86 -20.38 14.18
C MET A 66 -18.75 -21.37 13.81
N SER A 67 -18.89 -22.63 14.21
CA SER A 67 -17.84 -23.63 13.97
C SER A 67 -17.78 -24.12 12.52
N SER A 68 -18.92 -24.16 11.81
CA SER A 68 -19.06 -24.44 10.38
C SER A 68 -20.25 -23.66 9.78
N SER A 69 -20.45 -23.73 8.46
CA SER A 69 -21.56 -23.08 7.74
C SER A 69 -22.96 -23.55 8.16
N GLU A 70 -23.08 -24.75 8.71
CA GLU A 70 -24.34 -25.33 9.20
C GLU A 70 -24.46 -25.28 10.72
N ALA A 71 -23.39 -24.85 11.41
CA ALA A 71 -23.37 -24.83 12.86
C ALA A 71 -24.23 -23.71 13.43
N LYS A 72 -24.65 -23.87 14.68
CA LYS A 72 -25.36 -22.82 15.41
C LYS A 72 -24.41 -21.62 15.63
N VAL A 73 -24.94 -20.43 15.37
CA VAL A 73 -24.26 -19.16 15.63
C VAL A 73 -24.18 -18.87 17.13
N VAL A 74 -23.00 -18.42 17.56
CA VAL A 74 -22.70 -18.02 18.92
C VAL A 74 -22.29 -16.54 18.91
N PRO A 75 -23.05 -15.64 19.53
CA PRO A 75 -22.67 -14.24 19.66
C PRO A 75 -21.44 -14.10 20.58
N CYS A 76 -20.56 -13.14 20.26
CA CYS A 76 -19.40 -12.82 21.08
C CYS A 76 -19.80 -11.90 22.26
N ASN A 77 -18.98 -11.87 23.31
CA ASN A 77 -19.29 -11.10 24.52
C ASN A 77 -19.58 -9.63 24.21
N GLY A 78 -20.69 -9.10 24.75
CA GLY A 78 -21.13 -7.73 24.52
C GLY A 78 -21.94 -7.52 23.24
N PHE A 79 -22.10 -8.56 22.43
CA PHE A 79 -22.97 -8.57 21.25
C PHE A 79 -24.15 -9.50 21.48
N HIS A 80 -25.27 -9.17 20.83
CA HIS A 80 -26.52 -9.89 20.97
C HIS A 80 -27.11 -10.23 19.59
N SER A 81 -27.68 -11.42 19.48
CA SER A 81 -28.22 -11.98 18.23
C SER A 81 -29.52 -11.33 17.77
N ASP A 82 -30.21 -10.60 18.65
CA ASP A 82 -31.39 -9.79 18.32
C ASP A 82 -31.02 -8.55 17.50
N LYS A 83 -29.84 -7.97 17.72
CA LYS A 83 -29.32 -6.84 16.95
C LYS A 83 -28.44 -7.28 15.78
N PHE A 84 -27.49 -8.19 16.03
CA PHE A 84 -26.51 -8.67 15.07
C PHE A 84 -26.75 -10.14 14.75
N ASP A 85 -27.37 -10.41 13.61
CA ASP A 85 -27.79 -11.74 13.19
C ASP A 85 -26.90 -12.24 12.06
N MET A 86 -26.06 -13.24 12.37
CA MET A 86 -25.14 -13.84 11.41
C MET A 86 -25.79 -15.05 10.77
N THR A 87 -25.69 -15.16 9.45
CA THR A 87 -26.17 -16.33 8.71
C THR A 87 -25.17 -16.71 7.63
N SER A 88 -25.20 -17.97 7.19
CA SER A 88 -24.34 -18.46 6.12
C SER A 88 -25.10 -19.33 5.13
N ASN A 89 -24.60 -19.28 3.90
CA ASN A 89 -24.78 -20.29 2.87
C ASN A 89 -23.40 -20.87 2.52
N ILE A 90 -23.36 -21.95 1.73
CA ILE A 90 -22.15 -22.69 1.32
C ILE A 90 -21.01 -21.76 0.88
N THR A 91 -21.31 -20.68 0.15
CA THR A 91 -20.30 -19.78 -0.42
C THR A 91 -20.32 -18.37 0.15
N ASN A 92 -21.33 -18.01 0.93
CA ASN A 92 -21.56 -16.62 1.32
C ASN A 92 -21.85 -16.53 2.82
N LEU A 93 -21.28 -15.50 3.43
CA LEU A 93 -21.51 -15.16 4.81
C LEU A 93 -22.25 -13.82 4.90
N PHE A 94 -23.29 -13.76 5.72
CA PHE A 94 -24.11 -12.58 5.89
C PHE A 94 -24.10 -12.12 7.35
N LEU A 95 -24.14 -10.81 7.55
CA LEU A 95 -24.39 -10.19 8.84
C LEU A 95 -25.54 -9.20 8.67
N ASN A 96 -26.64 -9.50 9.31
CA ASN A 96 -27.80 -8.63 9.34
C ASN A 96 -27.80 -7.80 10.63
N ILE A 97 -27.87 -6.48 10.49
CA ILE A 97 -27.91 -5.52 11.58
C ILE A 97 -29.31 -4.89 11.55
N ARG A 98 -30.18 -5.30 12.49
CA ARG A 98 -31.62 -5.04 12.41
C ARG A 98 -32.02 -3.58 12.66
N THR A 99 -31.34 -2.93 13.59
CA THR A 99 -31.62 -1.53 13.94
C THR A 99 -30.29 -0.81 14.05
N VAL A 100 -29.89 -0.17 12.95
CA VAL A 100 -28.62 0.53 12.83
C VAL A 100 -28.62 1.80 13.68
N ASP A 101 -27.57 2.00 14.46
CA ASP A 101 -27.26 3.26 15.14
C ASP A 101 -26.00 3.90 14.51
N VAL A 102 -25.84 5.22 14.66
CA VAL A 102 -24.61 5.94 14.30
C VAL A 102 -23.40 5.29 14.97
N SER A 103 -23.57 4.80 16.20
CA SER A 103 -22.55 4.07 16.94
C SER A 103 -22.18 2.72 16.34
N ASP A 104 -22.91 2.21 15.35
CA ASP A 104 -22.59 0.98 14.60
C ASP A 104 -21.69 1.24 13.38
N SER A 105 -21.43 2.50 13.04
CA SER A 105 -20.52 2.87 11.97
C SER A 105 -19.13 2.27 12.18
N GLY A 106 -18.54 1.69 11.15
CA GLY A 106 -17.21 1.11 11.22
C GLY A 106 -16.92 0.16 10.06
N LEU A 107 -15.72 -0.40 10.06
CA LEU A 107 -15.33 -1.40 9.09
C LEU A 107 -15.71 -2.79 9.60
N TYR A 108 -16.42 -3.56 8.79
CA TYR A 108 -16.84 -4.93 9.12
C TYR A 108 -16.02 -5.93 8.31
N LEU A 109 -15.50 -6.95 8.98
CA LEU A 109 -14.60 -7.94 8.38
C LEU A 109 -15.12 -9.35 8.69
N CYS A 110 -15.29 -10.16 7.66
CA CYS A 110 -15.53 -11.59 7.78
C CYS A 110 -14.19 -12.35 7.80
N GLY A 111 -14.12 -13.47 8.52
CA GLY A 111 -12.92 -14.30 8.52
C GLY A 111 -13.20 -15.73 8.97
N PHE A 112 -12.28 -16.64 8.70
CA PHE A 112 -12.35 -18.01 9.18
C PHE A 112 -10.95 -18.56 9.46
N VAL A 113 -10.86 -19.47 10.43
CA VAL A 113 -9.60 -20.15 10.75
C VAL A 113 -9.59 -21.51 10.09
N ARG A 114 -8.77 -21.65 9.05
CA ARG A 114 -8.41 -22.98 8.56
C ARG A 114 -7.54 -23.65 9.63
N VAL A 115 -8.08 -24.64 10.32
CA VAL A 115 -7.30 -25.50 11.21
C VAL A 115 -6.45 -26.42 10.33
N TYR A 116 -5.38 -25.89 9.76
CA TYR A 116 -4.23 -26.73 9.46
C TYR A 116 -3.53 -26.92 10.79
N THR A 117 -3.45 -28.15 11.28
CA THR A 117 -2.62 -28.51 12.44
C THR A 117 -1.14 -28.28 12.10
N TYR A 118 -0.69 -27.02 12.05
CA TYR A 118 0.70 -26.61 12.13
C TYR A 118 0.74 -25.28 12.87
N MET A 119 1.29 -25.32 14.08
CA MET A 119 1.61 -24.14 14.85
C MET A 119 2.55 -23.22 14.05
N VAL A 120 2.53 -21.92 14.37
CA VAL A 120 3.41 -20.82 13.92
C VAL A 120 2.84 -19.94 12.80
N GLN A 121 2.46 -18.72 13.21
CA GLN A 121 2.50 -17.47 12.44
C GLN A 121 1.58 -17.31 11.21
N GLY A 122 0.55 -16.48 11.37
CA GLY A 122 -0.05 -15.62 10.33
C GLY A 122 -0.15 -16.17 8.91
N SER A 123 -1.14 -17.02 8.64
CA SER A 123 -1.45 -17.43 7.26
C SER A 123 -2.51 -16.51 6.66
N PHE A 124 -2.05 -15.48 5.96
CA PHE A 124 -2.83 -14.86 4.89
C PHE A 124 -3.01 -15.92 3.78
N THR A 125 -4.26 -16.23 3.49
CA THR A 125 -4.80 -16.96 2.32
C THR A 125 -3.77 -17.49 1.31
N GLU A 126 -3.71 -18.81 1.18
CA GLU A 126 -2.73 -19.57 0.40
C GLU A 126 -2.76 -19.36 -1.14
N ASN A 127 -3.64 -18.49 -1.67
CA ASN A 127 -3.64 -18.08 -3.08
C ASN A 127 -3.09 -16.66 -3.33
N THR A 128 -2.83 -15.87 -2.28
CA THR A 128 -2.22 -14.53 -2.41
C THR A 128 -0.69 -14.56 -2.39
N ASN A 129 -0.09 -15.73 -2.16
CA ASN A 129 1.36 -15.84 -1.93
C ASN A 129 2.17 -15.84 -3.23
N LEU A 130 1.81 -16.61 -4.25
CA LEU A 130 2.63 -16.66 -5.47
C LEU A 130 2.51 -15.37 -6.29
N MET A 131 1.27 -14.90 -6.54
CA MET A 131 1.04 -13.68 -7.30
C MET A 131 1.56 -12.44 -6.55
N GLY A 132 1.35 -12.37 -5.23
CA GLY A 132 1.88 -11.30 -4.38
C GLY A 132 3.42 -11.30 -4.34
N VAL A 133 4.06 -12.46 -4.21
CA VAL A 133 5.52 -12.59 -4.24
C VAL A 133 6.09 -12.24 -5.60
N ILE A 134 5.45 -12.65 -6.70
CA ILE A 134 5.87 -12.30 -8.06
C ILE A 134 5.74 -10.78 -8.27
N LEU A 135 4.63 -10.16 -7.87
CA LEU A 135 4.45 -8.71 -7.95
C LEU A 135 5.48 -7.95 -7.08
N ALA A 136 5.74 -8.41 -5.86
CA ALA A 136 6.76 -7.85 -4.99
C ALA A 136 8.18 -7.98 -5.59
N ALA A 137 8.52 -9.14 -6.15
CA ALA A 137 9.80 -9.37 -6.81
C ALA A 137 9.97 -8.48 -8.06
N LEU A 138 8.93 -8.38 -8.89
CA LEU A 138 8.92 -7.54 -10.09
C LEU A 138 9.06 -6.06 -9.74
N THR A 139 8.35 -5.58 -8.71
CA THR A 139 8.44 -4.18 -8.26
C THR A 139 9.84 -3.85 -7.75
N VAL A 140 10.46 -4.71 -6.94
CA VAL A 140 11.86 -4.54 -6.48
C VAL A 140 12.84 -4.51 -7.65
N PHE A 141 12.69 -5.44 -8.61
CA PHE A 141 13.54 -5.48 -9.80
C PHE A 141 13.44 -4.19 -10.63
N LEU A 142 12.22 -3.70 -10.88
CA LEU A 142 11.99 -2.46 -11.62
C LEU A 142 12.61 -1.26 -10.90
N VAL A 143 12.49 -1.17 -9.56
CA VAL A 143 13.12 -0.11 -8.76
C VAL A 143 14.64 -0.12 -8.91
N MET A 144 15.28 -1.30 -8.84
CA MET A 144 16.73 -1.44 -9.01
C MET A 144 17.20 -1.02 -10.41
N VAL A 145 16.43 -1.33 -11.46
CA VAL A 145 16.71 -0.88 -12.83
C VAL A 145 16.64 0.64 -12.93
N VAL A 146 15.60 1.27 -12.35
CA VAL A 146 15.45 2.74 -12.35
C VAL A 146 16.61 3.41 -11.62
N ILE A 147 16.99 2.92 -10.43
CA ILE A 147 18.13 3.46 -9.67
C ILE A 147 19.42 3.35 -10.50
N SER A 148 19.65 2.20 -11.13
CA SER A 148 20.83 1.96 -11.99
C SER A 148 20.88 2.91 -13.18
N LEU A 149 19.74 3.16 -13.84
CA LEU A 149 19.61 4.12 -14.93
C LEU A 149 19.89 5.56 -14.46
N VAL A 150 19.34 5.96 -13.30
CA VAL A 150 19.60 7.29 -12.71
C VAL A 150 21.08 7.49 -12.41
N VAL A 151 21.75 6.48 -11.83
CA VAL A 151 23.19 6.54 -11.56
C VAL A 151 24.00 6.64 -12.84
N LYS A 152 23.67 5.85 -13.88
CA LYS A 152 24.32 5.93 -15.20
C LYS A 152 24.14 7.31 -15.82
N ILE A 153 22.96 7.91 -15.72
CA ILE A 153 22.68 9.23 -16.28
C ILE A 153 23.40 10.34 -15.50
N LYS A 154 23.46 10.27 -14.16
CA LYS A 154 24.28 11.18 -13.36
C LYS A 154 25.76 11.09 -13.74
N LYS A 155 26.28 9.88 -13.96
CA LYS A 155 27.65 9.67 -14.45
C LYS A 155 27.85 10.25 -15.86
N LEU A 156 26.88 10.06 -16.77
CA LEU A 156 26.94 10.61 -18.13
C LEU A 156 26.90 12.15 -18.12
N GLN A 157 26.03 12.76 -17.32
CA GLN A 157 25.94 14.21 -17.16
C GLN A 157 27.22 14.78 -16.55
N LYS A 158 27.82 14.11 -15.56
CA LYS A 158 29.10 14.52 -14.98
C LYS A 158 30.24 14.45 -16.01
N GLY A 159 30.29 13.38 -16.81
CA GLY A 159 31.28 13.24 -17.88
C GLY A 159 31.10 14.25 -19.03
N ILE A 160 29.87 14.59 -19.40
CA ILE A 160 29.58 15.63 -20.40
C ILE A 160 29.95 17.03 -19.86
N PHE A 161 29.66 17.32 -18.59
CA PHE A 161 30.03 18.59 -17.96
C PHE A 161 31.56 18.75 -17.86
N GLU A 162 32.28 17.71 -17.43
CA GLU A 162 33.75 17.72 -17.39
C GLU A 162 34.34 17.85 -18.81
N ASN A 163 33.84 17.11 -19.81
CA ASN A 163 34.33 17.16 -21.19
C ASN A 163 33.99 18.45 -21.95
N LEU A 164 33.00 19.24 -21.53
CA LEU A 164 32.70 20.55 -22.13
C LEU A 164 33.48 21.69 -21.46
N LEU A 165 33.79 21.57 -20.16
CA LEU A 165 34.68 22.51 -19.47
C LEU A 165 36.14 22.28 -19.89
N TYR A 166 36.69 21.07 -19.68
CA TYR A 166 37.66 20.40 -20.58
C TYR A 166 38.45 21.26 -21.63
N PRO A 167 37.91 21.37 -22.86
CA PRO A 167 38.48 22.19 -23.93
C PRO A 167 38.19 23.69 -23.85
N SER A 168 37.10 24.13 -23.20
CA SER A 168 36.70 25.56 -23.19
C SER A 168 37.59 26.42 -22.30
N TYR A 169 38.08 25.89 -21.17
CA TYR A 169 39.10 26.57 -20.37
C TYR A 169 40.49 26.50 -21.04
N PHE A 170 40.85 25.41 -21.74
CA PHE A 170 42.16 25.30 -22.39
C PHE A 170 42.28 26.25 -23.60
N MET A 171 41.18 26.44 -24.33
CA MET A 171 41.13 27.34 -25.49
C MET A 171 41.11 28.84 -25.12
N THR A 172 40.68 29.18 -23.89
CA THR A 172 40.77 30.56 -23.38
C THR A 172 42.18 30.92 -22.91
N PHE A 173 42.97 29.97 -22.39
CA PHE A 173 44.37 30.23 -22.01
C PHE A 173 45.32 30.33 -23.23
N ALA A 174 45.10 29.56 -24.30
CA ALA A 174 45.97 29.59 -25.48
C ALA A 174 45.89 30.90 -26.30
N LYS A 175 44.85 31.73 -26.12
CA LYS A 175 44.63 32.95 -26.91
C LYS A 175 45.18 34.24 -26.27
N ARG A 176 45.74 34.19 -25.06
CA ARG A 176 46.20 35.39 -24.33
C ARG A 176 47.72 35.47 -24.20
N GLY A 177 48.44 35.08 -25.25
CA GLY A 177 49.85 35.44 -25.45
C GLY A 177 49.97 36.85 -26.03
N GLY A 178 49.69 37.87 -25.21
CA GLY A 178 49.78 39.29 -25.59
C GLY A 178 50.32 40.12 -24.43
N ARG A 179 51.41 40.84 -24.70
CA ARG A 179 52.36 41.51 -23.79
C ARG A 179 51.77 42.72 -23.02
N ARG A 180 52.34 42.98 -21.82
CA ARG A 180 52.29 44.18 -20.92
C ARG A 180 51.05 44.20 -19.98
N GLU A 181 51.11 44.62 -18.72
CA GLU A 181 52.06 45.39 -17.91
C GLU A 181 51.79 45.06 -16.43
N MET A 182 52.79 45.19 -15.55
CA MET A 182 52.66 44.87 -14.12
C MET A 182 52.06 46.05 -13.37
N GLU A 183 50.84 45.90 -12.83
CA GLU A 183 50.24 46.86 -11.91
C GLU A 183 49.94 46.16 -10.57
N SER A 184 50.66 46.57 -9.54
CA SER A 184 50.59 46.02 -8.19
C SER A 184 49.49 46.73 -7.40
N ASN A 185 48.33 46.08 -7.25
CA ASN A 185 47.33 46.53 -6.28
C ASN A 185 46.99 45.38 -5.34
N ILE A 186 47.47 45.51 -4.09
CA ILE A 186 47.19 44.60 -2.99
C ILE A 186 45.83 44.99 -2.42
N VAL A 187 44.88 44.06 -2.44
CA VAL A 187 43.55 44.24 -1.83
C VAL A 187 43.39 43.18 -0.74
N TYR A 188 43.23 43.63 0.50
CA TYR A 188 42.85 42.79 1.63
C TYR A 188 41.34 42.90 1.87
N ALA A 189 40.69 41.77 2.14
CA ALA A 189 39.34 41.73 2.68
C ALA A 189 39.27 40.69 3.79
N ALA A 190 38.60 41.05 4.89
CA ALA A 190 38.27 40.17 6.01
C ALA A 190 36.74 40.12 6.16
N THR A 191 36.20 38.94 6.48
CA THR A 191 34.76 38.72 6.68
C THR A 191 34.39 38.83 8.15
N ARG A 192 33.19 39.37 8.42
CA ARG A 192 32.43 39.07 9.65
C ARG A 192 31.58 37.83 9.41
#